data_AF-A0A847FIM4-F1
#
_entry.id   AF-A0A847FIM4-F1
#
_cell.length_a   1.000
_cell.length_b   1.000
_cell.length_c   1.000
_cell.angle_alpha   90.00
_cell.angle_beta   90.00
_cell.angle_gamma   90.00
#
_symmetry.space_group_name_H-M   'P 1'
#
loop_
_entity.id
_entity.type
_entity.pdbx_description
1 polymer ?
#
loop_
_entity_poly.entity_id
_entity_poly.type
_entity_poly.pdbx_seq_one_letter_code
_entity_poly.pdbx_strand_id
1 'polypeptide(L)'
;MNMTLEAFQALPVEQVARLARAAGPRVCVFPINGTRRWFMLEHSTALAGAKDPVATYLEITGQRHIELYRLLFEHGLDTLLTPVFGPDLIDDRGDGYMRLAADGLERLATHPAFLRFYDDFQVRVRFYGDHRAYFRATPYAYLSDLFDEATARTADHGRYRLFYGVCAHDAVETVARLGIQYHAQHGTAPDKRALVEMYYGEWVGPVSLFIGFDKFCVFDMPLVSTGNEDLYFTVSPSPYLTARQLREMLFDHLYNRRGEEIDYAGLGTDEWQWIKCYYESHHERTQGIGRRQKGPGLWVPLPQLVHPDDVDCTRPRSRPNPINQVERET
;
A
#
# COMPACT_ATOMS: atom_id res chain seq x y z
N MET A 1 2.99 -30.96 8.14
CA MET A 1 4.30 -30.26 8.26
C MET A 1 4.00 -28.78 8.22
N ASN A 2 4.30 -28.06 9.30
CA ASN A 2 4.11 -26.60 9.32
C ASN A 2 5.10 -25.96 8.34
N MET A 3 4.62 -25.08 7.46
CA MET A 3 5.46 -24.36 6.50
C MET A 3 6.40 -23.41 7.27
N THR A 4 7.71 -23.45 7.01
CA THR A 4 8.65 -22.43 7.54
C THR A 4 8.84 -21.31 6.54
N LEU A 5 9.34 -20.15 7.00
CA LEU A 5 9.62 -19.02 6.12
C LEU A 5 10.68 -19.38 5.06
N GLU A 6 11.74 -20.10 5.43
CA GLU A 6 12.81 -20.51 4.51
C GLU A 6 12.26 -21.43 3.42
N ALA A 7 11.42 -22.40 3.81
CA ALA A 7 10.75 -23.29 2.87
C ALA A 7 9.82 -22.49 1.93
N PHE A 8 9.06 -21.53 2.45
CA PHE A 8 8.19 -20.67 1.67
C PHE A 8 8.97 -19.77 0.69
N GLN A 9 10.10 -19.22 1.14
CA GLN A 9 11.01 -18.41 0.31
C GLN A 9 11.60 -19.21 -0.85
N ALA A 10 11.86 -20.51 -0.66
CA ALA A 10 12.40 -21.40 -1.68
C ALA A 10 11.35 -21.87 -2.72
N LEU A 11 10.06 -21.60 -2.50
CA LEU A 11 9.01 -22.06 -3.42
C LEU A 11 9.10 -21.37 -4.79
N PRO A 12 8.76 -22.07 -5.89
CA PRO A 12 8.49 -21.42 -7.17
C PRO A 12 7.41 -20.34 -7.04
N VAL A 13 7.52 -19.26 -7.81
CA VAL A 13 6.59 -18.11 -7.71
C VAL A 13 5.14 -18.54 -7.98
N GLU A 14 4.91 -19.48 -8.88
CA GLU A 14 3.61 -20.03 -9.20
C GLU A 14 3.01 -20.81 -8.03
N GLN A 15 3.85 -21.44 -7.21
CA GLN A 15 3.39 -22.11 -6.00
C GLN A 15 3.04 -21.11 -4.90
N VAL A 16 3.83 -20.05 -4.73
CA VAL A 16 3.48 -18.94 -3.83
C VAL A 16 2.15 -18.32 -4.24
N ALA A 17 1.95 -18.04 -5.53
CA ALA A 17 0.71 -17.48 -6.05
C ALA A 17 -0.51 -18.38 -5.80
N ARG A 18 -0.35 -19.70 -6.01
CA ARG A 18 -1.41 -20.68 -5.71
C ARG A 18 -1.78 -20.66 -4.22
N LEU A 19 -0.80 -20.60 -3.32
CA LEU A 19 -1.05 -20.52 -1.88
C LEU A 19 -1.75 -19.21 -1.49
N ALA A 20 -1.30 -18.09 -2.03
CA ALA A 20 -1.91 -16.78 -1.77
C ALA A 20 -3.38 -16.73 -2.19
N ARG A 21 -3.70 -17.25 -3.39
CA ARG A 21 -5.07 -17.32 -3.94
C ARG A 21 -5.96 -18.33 -3.23
N ALA A 22 -5.42 -19.47 -2.81
CA ALA A 22 -6.19 -20.50 -2.11
C ALA A 22 -6.80 -19.99 -0.80
N ALA A 23 -6.17 -19.00 -0.18
CA ALA A 23 -6.65 -18.38 1.05
C ALA A 23 -7.59 -17.18 0.81
N GLY A 24 -8.02 -16.95 -0.44
CA GLY A 24 -9.07 -16.01 -0.83
C GLY A 24 -8.61 -14.94 -1.84
N PRO A 25 -9.55 -14.23 -2.50
CA PRO A 25 -9.20 -13.11 -3.39
C PRO A 25 -8.51 -12.01 -2.59
N ARG A 26 -7.26 -11.71 -2.96
CA ARG A 26 -6.43 -10.76 -2.21
C ARG A 26 -6.48 -9.38 -2.84
N VAL A 27 -7.25 -8.50 -2.20
CA VAL A 27 -7.21 -7.06 -2.47
C VAL A 27 -6.04 -6.46 -1.67
N CYS A 28 -5.04 -5.93 -2.37
CA CYS A 28 -3.89 -5.29 -1.76
C CYS A 28 -3.91 -3.79 -2.07
N VAL A 29 -3.82 -2.96 -1.03
CA VAL A 29 -3.59 -1.52 -1.19
C VAL A 29 -2.08 -1.29 -1.17
N PHE A 30 -1.54 -0.70 -2.23
CA PHE A 30 -0.11 -0.44 -2.38
C PHE A 30 0.13 0.95 -2.99
N PRO A 31 0.19 2.00 -2.15
CA PRO A 31 0.66 3.31 -2.57
C PRO A 31 2.16 3.26 -2.88
N ILE A 32 2.57 3.66 -4.09
CA ILE A 32 3.97 3.66 -4.49
C ILE A 32 4.60 4.99 -4.07
N ASN A 33 5.13 5.02 -2.85
CA ASN A 33 5.62 6.22 -2.19
C ASN A 33 7.15 6.29 -2.12
N GLY A 34 7.66 7.51 -1.89
CA GLY A 34 9.11 7.76 -1.79
C GLY A 34 9.85 7.68 -3.13
N THR A 35 9.13 7.72 -4.25
CA THR A 35 9.65 7.59 -5.63
C THR A 35 10.73 8.62 -5.97
N ARG A 36 10.54 9.89 -5.61
CA ARG A 36 11.57 10.93 -5.76
C ARG A 36 12.84 10.62 -4.97
N ARG A 37 12.70 10.14 -3.73
CA ARG A 37 13.85 9.79 -2.89
C ARG A 37 14.63 8.63 -3.50
N TRP A 38 13.92 7.57 -3.88
CA TRP A 38 14.50 6.43 -4.58
C TRP A 38 15.22 6.86 -5.86
N PHE A 39 14.56 7.66 -6.70
CA PHE A 39 15.14 8.11 -7.96
C PHE A 39 16.43 8.92 -7.76
N MET A 40 16.45 9.86 -6.80
CA MET A 40 17.65 10.66 -6.55
C MET A 40 18.81 9.82 -6.00
N LEU A 41 18.52 8.76 -5.25
CA LEU A 41 19.56 7.88 -4.70
C LEU A 41 20.11 6.90 -5.77
N GLU A 42 19.23 6.32 -6.58
CA GLU A 42 19.60 5.22 -7.49
C GLU A 42 19.85 5.67 -8.93
N HIS A 43 19.27 6.81 -9.35
CA HIS A 43 19.18 7.23 -10.74
C HIS A 43 19.55 8.70 -10.98
N SER A 44 20.12 9.40 -10.01
CA SER A 44 20.51 10.81 -10.18
C SER A 44 21.51 11.03 -11.33
N THR A 45 22.35 10.05 -11.63
CA THR A 45 23.27 10.09 -12.78
C THR A 45 22.54 10.12 -14.12
N ALA A 46 21.32 9.57 -14.21
CA ALA A 46 20.50 9.63 -15.42
C ALA A 46 20.04 11.07 -15.75
N LEU A 47 20.10 12.00 -14.79
CA LEU A 47 19.84 13.41 -15.04
C LEU A 47 21.00 14.12 -15.74
N ALA A 48 22.22 13.57 -15.68
CA ALA A 48 23.38 14.18 -16.30
C ALA A 48 23.25 14.15 -17.84
N GLY A 49 22.98 15.30 -18.44
CA GLY A 49 22.80 15.43 -19.90
C GLY A 49 21.39 15.09 -20.40
N ALA A 50 20.43 14.85 -19.51
CA ALA A 50 19.03 14.66 -19.89
C ALA A 50 18.46 15.97 -20.49
N LYS A 51 17.91 15.87 -21.70
CA LYS A 51 17.22 17.01 -22.34
C LYS A 51 15.95 17.40 -21.59
N ASP A 52 15.28 16.40 -21.01
CA ASP A 52 14.09 16.56 -20.19
C ASP A 52 14.23 15.72 -18.90
N PRO A 53 14.67 16.34 -17.80
CA PRO A 53 14.77 15.70 -16.49
C PRO A 53 13.45 15.11 -15.98
N VAL A 54 12.32 15.76 -16.27
CA VAL A 54 11.00 15.32 -15.80
C VAL A 54 10.56 14.08 -16.57
N ALA A 55 10.65 14.09 -17.90
CA ALA A 55 10.34 12.90 -18.69
C ALA A 55 11.25 11.72 -18.32
N THR A 56 12.53 11.98 -18.05
CA THR A 56 13.49 10.95 -17.60
C THR A 56 13.08 10.35 -16.25
N TYR A 57 12.71 11.19 -15.29
CA TYR A 57 12.16 10.75 -14.01
C TYR A 57 10.91 9.89 -14.18
N LEU A 58 9.92 10.40 -14.93
CA LEU A 58 8.64 9.71 -15.16
C LEU A 58 8.84 8.37 -15.88
N GLU A 59 9.76 8.28 -16.84
CA GLU A 59 10.06 7.04 -17.55
C GLU A 59 10.61 5.97 -16.62
N ILE A 60 11.67 6.31 -15.87
CA ILE A 60 12.32 5.38 -14.95
C ILE A 60 11.36 4.97 -13.82
N THR A 61 10.62 5.93 -13.25
CA THR A 61 9.64 5.58 -12.22
C THR A 61 8.48 4.78 -12.78
N GLY A 62 7.98 5.09 -13.98
CA GLY A 62 6.85 4.40 -14.60
C GLY A 62 7.19 2.94 -14.90
N GLN A 63 8.40 2.69 -15.42
CA GLN A 63 8.90 1.33 -15.60
C GLN A 63 8.96 0.57 -14.28
N ARG A 64 9.43 1.22 -13.20
CA ARG A 64 9.46 0.60 -11.87
C ARG A 64 8.07 0.33 -11.30
N HIS A 65 7.07 1.17 -11.57
CA HIS A 65 5.68 0.89 -11.17
C HIS A 65 5.17 -0.40 -11.84
N ILE A 66 5.38 -0.55 -13.14
CA ILE A 66 5.01 -1.76 -13.88
C ILE A 66 5.68 -3.00 -13.28
N GLU A 67 6.98 -2.94 -12.97
CA GLU A 67 7.69 -4.05 -12.34
C GLU A 67 7.11 -4.43 -10.97
N LEU A 68 6.71 -3.46 -10.16
CA LEU A 68 6.09 -3.72 -8.86
C LEU A 68 4.69 -4.32 -9.00
N TYR A 69 3.88 -3.83 -9.94
CA TYR A 69 2.57 -4.43 -10.22
C TYR A 69 2.71 -5.87 -10.69
N ARG A 70 3.66 -6.15 -11.60
CA ARG A 70 3.99 -7.52 -12.02
C ARG A 70 4.41 -8.38 -10.84
N LEU A 71 5.30 -7.88 -9.99
CA LEU A 71 5.74 -8.60 -8.79
C LEU A 71 4.55 -9.02 -7.93
N LEU A 72 3.64 -8.10 -7.62
CA LEU A 72 2.46 -8.38 -6.78
C LEU A 72 1.48 -9.36 -7.46
N PHE A 73 1.18 -9.14 -8.75
CA PHE A 73 0.29 -9.99 -9.55
C PHE A 73 0.83 -11.41 -9.73
N GLU A 74 2.14 -11.56 -9.97
CA GLU A 74 2.81 -12.85 -10.11
C GLU A 74 2.85 -13.62 -8.78
N HIS A 75 2.78 -12.95 -7.63
CA HIS A 75 2.71 -13.57 -6.31
C HIS A 75 1.26 -13.84 -5.84
N GLY A 76 0.27 -13.73 -6.73
CA GLY A 76 -1.11 -14.17 -6.48
C GLY A 76 -2.02 -13.13 -5.83
N LEU A 77 -1.63 -11.85 -5.81
CA LEU A 77 -2.52 -10.76 -5.45
C LEU A 77 -3.34 -10.36 -6.68
N ASP A 78 -4.65 -10.61 -6.71
CA ASP A 78 -5.42 -10.45 -7.96
C ASP A 78 -5.98 -9.03 -8.17
N THR A 79 -5.97 -8.20 -7.13
CA THR A 79 -6.54 -6.84 -7.18
C THR A 79 -5.65 -5.88 -6.41
N LEU A 80 -5.21 -4.83 -7.09
CA LEU A 80 -4.40 -3.77 -6.51
C LEU A 80 -5.16 -2.46 -6.47
N LEU A 81 -5.14 -1.79 -5.32
CA LEU A 81 -5.55 -0.40 -5.15
C LEU A 81 -4.28 0.41 -4.96
N THR A 82 -4.00 1.33 -5.86
CA THR A 82 -2.78 2.12 -5.85
C THR A 82 -3.15 3.61 -5.83
N PRO A 83 -3.24 4.19 -4.63
CA PRO A 83 -3.37 5.64 -4.49
C PRO A 83 -2.18 6.34 -5.14
N VAL A 84 -2.45 7.19 -6.14
CA VAL A 84 -1.42 7.87 -6.93
C VAL A 84 -1.45 9.39 -6.77
N PHE A 85 -2.59 9.96 -6.38
CA PHE A 85 -2.74 11.40 -6.27
C PHE A 85 -3.85 11.81 -5.28
N GLY A 86 -3.59 12.82 -4.44
CA GLY A 86 -4.54 13.39 -3.48
C GLY A 86 -4.64 14.92 -3.60
N PRO A 87 -5.71 15.56 -3.12
CA PRO A 87 -5.97 16.98 -3.35
C PRO A 87 -5.01 17.92 -2.62
N ASP A 88 -4.42 17.51 -1.49
CA ASP A 88 -3.39 18.28 -0.78
C ASP A 88 -2.22 18.66 -1.71
N LEU A 89 -2.03 17.91 -2.80
CA LEU A 89 -1.02 18.18 -3.81
C LEU A 89 -1.36 19.34 -4.76
N ILE A 90 -2.66 19.66 -4.92
CA ILE A 90 -3.16 20.77 -5.73
C ILE A 90 -2.86 22.09 -5.03
N ASP A 91 -3.19 22.18 -3.74
CA ASP A 91 -3.14 23.44 -3.00
C ASP A 91 -1.75 23.72 -2.40
N ASP A 92 -1.04 22.71 -1.90
CA ASP A 92 0.15 22.95 -1.06
C ASP A 92 1.50 22.95 -1.82
N ARG A 93 1.53 22.54 -3.11
CA ARG A 93 2.81 22.26 -3.82
C ARG A 93 3.07 23.10 -5.08
N GLY A 94 2.12 23.95 -5.47
CA GLY A 94 2.24 24.92 -6.55
C GLY A 94 2.21 24.35 -7.98
N ASP A 95 2.08 25.25 -8.96
CA ASP A 95 1.80 24.93 -10.37
C ASP A 95 2.83 24.03 -11.07
N GLY A 96 4.10 24.11 -10.68
CA GLY A 96 5.16 23.27 -11.23
C GLY A 96 5.02 21.81 -10.83
N TYR A 97 4.55 21.55 -9.61
CA TYR A 97 4.29 20.20 -9.13
C TYR A 97 3.05 19.60 -9.79
N MET A 98 2.01 20.40 -9.99
CA MET A 98 0.79 19.95 -10.65
C MET A 98 1.01 19.52 -12.10
N ARG A 99 1.88 20.23 -12.84
CA ARG A 99 2.29 19.78 -14.19
C ARG A 99 2.96 18.41 -14.17
N LEU A 100 3.95 18.22 -13.30
CA LEU A 100 4.61 16.92 -13.13
C LEU A 100 3.61 15.81 -12.77
N ALA A 101 2.66 16.10 -11.87
CA ALA A 101 1.64 15.13 -11.46
C ALA A 101 0.67 14.80 -12.60
N ALA A 102 0.22 15.81 -13.36
CA ALA A 102 -0.64 15.63 -14.52
C ALA A 102 0.04 14.78 -15.60
N ASP A 103 1.31 15.07 -15.94
CA ASP A 103 2.10 14.27 -16.89
C ASP A 103 2.22 12.81 -16.44
N GLY A 104 2.39 12.60 -15.12
CA GLY A 104 2.41 11.26 -14.52
C GLY A 104 1.07 10.54 -14.65
N LEU A 105 -0.04 11.22 -14.34
CA LEU A 105 -1.39 10.67 -14.44
C LEU A 105 -1.80 10.36 -15.88
N GLU A 106 -1.49 11.25 -16.81
CA GLU A 106 -1.69 11.04 -18.25
C GLU A 106 -0.95 9.76 -18.70
N ARG A 107 0.31 9.59 -18.30
CA ARG A 107 1.11 8.40 -18.65
C ARG A 107 0.48 7.09 -18.15
N LEU A 108 -0.22 7.07 -17.02
CA LEU A 108 -0.91 5.86 -16.55
C LEU A 108 -2.02 5.41 -17.52
N ALA A 109 -2.64 6.35 -18.23
CA ALA A 109 -3.71 6.09 -19.18
C ALA A 109 -3.23 5.91 -20.62
N THR A 110 -2.16 6.60 -21.03
CA THR A 110 -1.78 6.72 -22.45
C THR A 110 -0.40 6.16 -22.79
N HIS A 111 0.49 5.99 -21.81
CA HIS A 111 1.88 5.65 -22.11
C HIS A 111 2.01 4.23 -22.69
N PRO A 112 2.74 4.02 -23.80
CA PRO A 112 2.82 2.72 -24.46
C PRO A 112 3.30 1.58 -23.57
N ALA A 113 4.19 1.86 -22.60
CA ALA A 113 4.65 0.83 -21.65
C ALA A 113 3.54 0.34 -20.72
N PHE A 114 2.69 1.26 -20.22
CA PHE A 114 1.54 0.92 -19.40
C PHE A 114 0.48 0.19 -20.21
N LEU A 115 0.16 0.68 -21.41
CA LEU A 115 -0.81 0.03 -22.29
C LEU A 115 -0.39 -1.40 -22.65
N ARG A 116 0.87 -1.61 -23.04
CA ARG A 116 1.40 -2.97 -23.28
C ARG A 116 1.33 -3.84 -22.03
N PHE A 117 1.68 -3.30 -20.86
CA PHE A 117 1.55 -4.04 -19.61
C PHE A 117 0.10 -4.47 -19.36
N TYR A 118 -0.88 -3.58 -19.54
CA TYR A 118 -2.29 -3.93 -19.35
C TYR A 118 -2.74 -5.03 -20.31
N ASP A 119 -2.35 -4.93 -21.58
CA ASP A 119 -2.70 -5.91 -22.61
C ASP A 119 -2.02 -7.26 -22.35
N ASP A 120 -0.70 -7.28 -22.13
CA ASP A 120 0.10 -8.50 -21.93
C ASP A 120 -0.27 -9.25 -20.65
N PHE A 121 -0.57 -8.51 -19.57
CA PHE A 121 -0.96 -9.11 -18.28
C PHE A 121 -2.47 -9.30 -18.14
N GLN A 122 -3.28 -8.86 -19.11
CA GLN A 122 -4.74 -8.88 -19.03
C GLN A 122 -5.24 -8.19 -17.75
N VAL A 123 -4.76 -6.95 -17.54
CA VAL A 123 -5.10 -6.10 -16.40
C VAL A 123 -6.28 -5.21 -16.77
N ARG A 124 -7.39 -5.34 -16.04
CA ARG A 124 -8.49 -4.38 -16.08
C ARG A 124 -8.18 -3.18 -15.22
N VAL A 125 -8.15 -2.00 -15.82
CA VAL A 125 -7.80 -0.75 -15.15
C VAL A 125 -9.05 0.05 -14.83
N ARG A 126 -9.09 0.66 -13.64
CA ARG A 126 -10.10 1.64 -13.25
C ARG A 126 -9.47 2.78 -12.45
N PHE A 127 -10.15 3.91 -12.45
CA PHE A 127 -9.78 5.07 -11.66
C PHE A 127 -10.91 5.35 -10.65
N TYR A 128 -10.56 5.59 -9.39
CA TYR A 128 -11.52 5.88 -8.32
C TYR A 128 -11.13 7.16 -7.58
N GLY A 129 -12.08 7.71 -6.82
CA GLY A 129 -11.93 8.99 -6.14
C GLY A 129 -12.57 10.15 -6.90
N ASP A 130 -12.48 11.35 -6.33
CA ASP A 130 -13.22 12.52 -6.80
C ASP A 130 -12.51 13.35 -7.86
N HIS A 131 -11.63 12.72 -8.64
CA HIS A 131 -10.82 13.40 -9.66
C HIS A 131 -11.64 14.29 -10.61
N ARG A 132 -12.87 13.88 -10.97
CA ARG A 132 -13.75 14.71 -11.82
C ARG A 132 -14.15 16.01 -11.15
N ALA A 133 -14.47 15.98 -9.86
CA ALA A 133 -14.86 17.19 -9.13
C ALA A 133 -13.65 18.11 -8.96
N TYR A 134 -12.51 17.54 -8.56
CA TYR A 134 -11.27 18.29 -8.31
C TYR A 134 -10.65 18.87 -9.59
N PHE A 135 -10.70 18.17 -10.73
CA PHE A 135 -10.09 18.66 -11.96
C PHE A 135 -10.99 19.55 -12.81
N ARG A 136 -12.32 19.54 -12.61
CA ARG A 136 -13.29 20.24 -13.49
C ARG A 136 -12.97 21.71 -13.74
N ALA A 137 -12.56 22.43 -12.71
CA ALA A 137 -12.25 23.86 -12.77
C ALA A 137 -10.78 24.15 -13.08
N THR A 138 -10.01 23.14 -13.50
CA THR A 138 -8.57 23.25 -13.75
C THR A 138 -8.25 22.95 -15.21
N PRO A 139 -7.06 23.35 -15.71
CA PRO A 139 -6.57 22.93 -17.03
C PRO A 139 -6.42 21.41 -17.21
N TYR A 140 -6.51 20.64 -16.13
CA TYR A 140 -6.30 19.18 -16.11
C TYR A 140 -7.61 18.38 -16.18
N ALA A 141 -8.75 19.03 -16.46
CA ALA A 141 -10.05 18.36 -16.60
C ALA A 141 -10.01 17.19 -17.60
N TYR A 142 -9.20 17.30 -18.67
CA TYR A 142 -9.03 16.29 -19.71
C TYR A 142 -8.53 14.93 -19.17
N LEU A 143 -7.82 14.91 -18.03
CA LEU A 143 -7.33 13.67 -17.43
C LEU A 143 -8.47 12.70 -17.13
N SER A 144 -9.64 13.21 -16.74
CA SER A 144 -10.80 12.36 -16.44
C SER A 144 -11.31 11.60 -17.68
N ASP A 145 -11.20 12.20 -18.86
CA ASP A 145 -11.62 11.55 -20.11
C ASP A 145 -10.61 10.48 -20.52
N LEU A 146 -9.30 10.74 -20.35
CA LEU A 146 -8.25 9.73 -20.56
C LEU A 146 -8.41 8.53 -19.63
N PHE A 147 -8.83 8.75 -18.37
CA PHE A 147 -9.11 7.69 -17.42
C PHE A 147 -10.28 6.80 -17.87
N ASP A 148 -11.33 7.40 -18.45
CA ASP A 148 -12.44 6.64 -19.03
C ASP A 148 -11.99 5.82 -20.24
N GLU A 149 -11.18 6.41 -21.12
CA GLU A 149 -10.65 5.73 -22.31
C GLU A 149 -9.82 4.50 -21.93
N ALA A 150 -8.92 4.62 -20.94
CA ALA A 150 -8.14 3.51 -20.42
C ALA A 150 -9.01 2.43 -19.74
N THR A 151 -10.05 2.87 -19.01
CA THR A 151 -11.01 1.97 -18.38
C THR A 151 -11.80 1.19 -19.44
N ALA A 152 -12.29 1.86 -20.48
CA ALA A 152 -13.04 1.25 -21.57
C ALA A 152 -12.17 0.28 -22.38
N ARG A 153 -10.94 0.67 -22.71
CA ARG A 153 -9.97 -0.17 -23.44
C ARG A 153 -9.74 -1.52 -22.74
N THR A 154 -9.66 -1.50 -21.41
CA THR A 154 -9.27 -2.67 -20.62
C THR A 154 -10.46 -3.41 -20.00
N ALA A 155 -11.69 -3.08 -20.41
CA ALA A 155 -12.92 -3.63 -19.81
C ALA A 155 -13.02 -5.16 -19.91
N ASP A 156 -12.56 -5.72 -21.03
CA ASP A 156 -12.61 -7.15 -21.33
C ASP A 156 -11.42 -7.94 -20.72
N HIS A 157 -10.46 -7.25 -20.09
CA HIS A 157 -9.36 -7.91 -19.42
C HIS A 157 -9.84 -8.63 -18.14
N GLY A 158 -9.49 -9.90 -18.01
CA GLY A 158 -10.08 -10.78 -16.99
C GLY A 158 -9.10 -11.35 -15.94
N ARG A 159 -7.79 -11.11 -16.06
CA ARG A 159 -6.79 -11.80 -15.23
C ARG A 159 -6.49 -11.07 -13.93
N TYR A 160 -6.29 -9.76 -14.01
CA TYR A 160 -5.93 -8.91 -12.86
C TYR A 160 -6.74 -7.63 -12.88
N ARG A 161 -6.83 -6.97 -11.72
CA ARG A 161 -7.51 -5.67 -11.58
C ARG A 161 -6.58 -4.65 -10.94
N LEU A 162 -6.52 -3.46 -11.51
CA LEU A 162 -5.70 -2.35 -11.03
C LEU A 162 -6.55 -1.09 -10.91
N PHE A 163 -6.64 -0.56 -9.70
CA PHE A 163 -7.43 0.62 -9.36
C PHE A 163 -6.49 1.76 -8.98
N TYR A 164 -6.47 2.82 -9.78
CA TYR A 164 -5.72 4.04 -9.48
C TYR A 164 -6.58 4.99 -8.65
N GLY A 165 -6.11 5.31 -7.44
CA GLY A 165 -6.79 6.28 -6.56
C GLY A 165 -6.37 7.70 -6.90
N VAL A 166 -7.31 8.51 -7.35
CA VAL A 166 -7.11 9.91 -7.75
C VAL A 166 -8.11 10.79 -7.01
N CYS A 167 -7.60 11.59 -6.06
CA CYS A 167 -8.38 12.38 -5.12
C CYS A 167 -9.32 11.53 -4.25
N ALA A 168 -8.81 10.43 -3.69
CA ALA A 168 -9.59 9.45 -2.92
C ALA A 168 -9.50 9.57 -1.38
N HIS A 169 -8.89 10.66 -0.89
CA HIS A 169 -8.67 10.98 0.53
C HIS A 169 -9.92 11.00 1.43
N ASP A 170 -11.03 11.59 0.97
CA ASP A 170 -12.31 11.64 1.68
C ASP A 170 -13.43 11.28 0.70
N ALA A 171 -14.22 10.26 1.07
CA ALA A 171 -15.32 9.76 0.26
C ALA A 171 -16.70 10.15 0.82
N VAL A 172 -16.79 10.88 1.93
CA VAL A 172 -18.07 11.13 2.63
C VAL A 172 -19.09 11.82 1.72
N GLU A 173 -18.74 12.95 1.11
CA GLU A 173 -19.66 13.69 0.23
C GLU A 173 -20.05 12.88 -1.00
N THR A 174 -19.10 12.13 -1.54
CA THR A 174 -19.34 11.29 -2.72
C THR A 174 -20.24 10.13 -2.40
N VAL A 175 -20.04 9.44 -1.29
CA VAL A 175 -20.92 8.36 -0.83
C VAL A 175 -22.33 8.89 -0.57
N ALA A 176 -22.46 10.07 0.05
CA ALA A 176 -23.77 10.70 0.25
C ALA A 176 -24.47 10.99 -1.10
N ARG A 177 -23.76 11.55 -2.08
CA ARG A 177 -24.28 11.81 -3.42
C ARG A 177 -24.67 10.52 -4.16
N LEU A 178 -23.85 9.48 -4.11
CA LEU A 178 -24.15 8.18 -4.69
C LEU A 178 -25.39 7.56 -4.02
N GLY A 179 -25.54 7.69 -2.69
CA GLY A 179 -26.72 7.26 -1.96
C GLY A 179 -28.02 7.93 -2.42
N ILE A 180 -27.99 9.26 -2.58
CA ILE A 180 -29.13 10.03 -3.10
C ILE A 180 -29.46 9.61 -4.53
N GLN A 181 -28.45 9.49 -5.39
CA GLN A 181 -28.61 9.08 -6.78
C GLN A 181 -29.24 7.69 -6.87
N TYR A 182 -28.73 6.72 -6.11
CA TYR A 182 -29.24 5.36 -6.11
C TYR A 182 -30.70 5.31 -5.65
N HIS A 183 -31.03 5.99 -4.56
CA HIS A 183 -32.41 6.06 -4.06
C HIS A 183 -33.36 6.71 -5.05
N ALA A 184 -32.95 7.78 -5.72
CA ALA A 184 -33.76 8.42 -6.76
C ALA A 184 -34.05 7.49 -7.96
N GLN A 185 -33.12 6.58 -8.29
CA GLN A 185 -33.26 5.65 -9.41
C GLN A 185 -34.01 4.36 -9.05
N HIS A 186 -33.87 3.86 -7.82
CA HIS A 186 -34.35 2.53 -7.41
C HIS A 186 -35.47 2.56 -6.37
N GLY A 187 -35.74 3.71 -5.74
CA GLY A 187 -36.73 3.86 -4.68
C GLY A 187 -36.34 3.24 -3.34
N THR A 188 -35.08 2.82 -3.18
CA THR A 188 -34.55 2.20 -1.96
C THR A 188 -33.12 2.68 -1.68
N ALA A 189 -32.67 2.59 -0.42
CA ALA A 189 -31.27 2.91 -0.09
C ALA A 189 -30.31 1.83 -0.67
N PRO A 190 -29.10 2.20 -1.15
CA PRO A 190 -28.13 1.21 -1.61
C PRO A 190 -27.59 0.40 -0.43
N ASP A 191 -27.30 -0.88 -0.69
CA ASP A 191 -26.50 -1.69 0.23
C ASP A 191 -24.98 -1.41 0.03
N LYS A 192 -24.15 -2.08 0.84
CA LYS A 192 -22.68 -1.95 0.74
C LYS A 192 -22.17 -2.32 -0.65
N ARG A 193 -22.75 -3.35 -1.28
CA ARG A 193 -22.30 -3.83 -2.59
C ARG A 193 -22.56 -2.79 -3.66
N ALA A 194 -23.77 -2.25 -3.71
CA ALA A 194 -24.15 -1.18 -4.63
C ALA A 194 -23.26 0.05 -4.46
N LEU A 195 -23.00 0.50 -3.21
CA LEU A 195 -22.11 1.64 -2.98
C LEU A 195 -20.67 1.40 -3.46
N VAL A 196 -20.11 0.20 -3.21
CA VAL A 196 -18.77 -0.15 -3.70
C VAL A 196 -18.73 -0.18 -5.23
N GLU A 197 -19.72 -0.80 -5.87
CA GLU A 197 -19.82 -0.85 -7.34
C GLU A 197 -19.96 0.54 -7.95
N MET A 198 -20.73 1.44 -7.33
CA MET A 198 -20.86 2.83 -7.76
C MET A 198 -19.57 3.64 -7.57
N TYR A 199 -18.81 3.40 -6.49
CA TYR A 199 -17.60 4.16 -6.17
C TYR A 199 -16.38 3.69 -6.97
N TYR A 200 -16.19 2.38 -7.09
CA TYR A 200 -15.04 1.78 -7.81
C TYR A 200 -15.35 1.41 -9.26
N GLY A 201 -16.62 1.52 -9.69
CA GLY A 201 -17.10 1.08 -11.01
C GLY A 201 -17.32 -0.43 -11.15
N GLU A 202 -16.97 -1.21 -10.13
CA GLU A 202 -17.23 -2.65 -10.00
C GLU A 202 -17.08 -3.10 -8.54
N TRP A 203 -17.46 -4.33 -8.23
CA TRP A 203 -17.31 -4.87 -6.88
C TRP A 203 -15.83 -5.11 -6.53
N VAL A 204 -15.37 -4.43 -5.49
CA VAL A 204 -14.08 -4.64 -4.84
C VAL A 204 -14.32 -5.23 -3.47
N GLY A 205 -13.71 -6.38 -3.18
CA GLY A 205 -13.81 -7.02 -1.88
C GLY A 205 -13.08 -6.23 -0.77
N PRO A 206 -13.24 -6.62 0.50
CA PRO A 206 -12.46 -6.06 1.59
C PRO A 206 -10.95 -6.14 1.34
N VAL A 207 -10.24 -5.10 1.78
CA VAL A 207 -8.76 -5.09 1.74
C VAL A 207 -8.23 -6.23 2.60
N SER A 208 -7.32 -7.02 2.04
CA SER A 208 -6.62 -8.10 2.75
C SER A 208 -5.27 -7.62 3.29
N LEU A 209 -4.55 -6.80 2.53
CA LEU A 209 -3.23 -6.28 2.89
C LEU A 209 -3.13 -4.79 2.53
N PHE A 210 -2.47 -4.02 3.37
CA PHE A 210 -1.98 -2.68 3.06
C PHE A 210 -0.46 -2.67 3.18
N ILE A 211 0.23 -2.28 2.10
CA ILE A 211 1.69 -2.15 2.09
C ILE A 211 2.03 -0.66 1.97
N GLY A 212 2.36 -0.05 3.10
CA GLY A 212 2.83 1.31 3.21
C GLY A 212 4.34 1.43 3.27
N PHE A 213 4.80 2.67 3.45
CA PHE A 213 6.20 3.03 3.57
C PHE A 213 6.37 4.11 4.64
N ASP A 214 7.46 3.99 5.41
CA ASP A 214 7.93 4.94 6.40
C ASP A 214 6.98 5.03 7.60
N LYS A 215 6.04 5.98 7.58
CA LYS A 215 5.14 6.25 8.69
C LYS A 215 3.94 5.33 8.66
N PHE A 216 3.48 4.94 9.85
CA PHE A 216 2.28 4.11 10.00
C PHE A 216 1.05 4.95 9.70
N CYS A 217 0.65 4.95 8.43
CA CYS A 217 -0.50 5.69 7.93
C CYS A 217 -1.15 4.88 6.80
N VAL A 218 -2.45 4.67 6.94
CA VAL A 218 -3.30 4.02 5.93
C VAL A 218 -4.27 5.05 5.38
N PHE A 219 -4.54 5.02 4.09
CA PHE A 219 -5.32 6.04 3.39
C PHE A 219 -5.89 5.50 2.07
N ASP A 220 -6.83 6.25 1.51
CA ASP A 220 -7.37 6.09 0.14
C ASP A 220 -7.94 4.70 -0.18
N MET A 221 -8.58 4.04 0.80
CA MET A 221 -9.28 2.75 0.66
C MET A 221 -10.75 2.81 1.15
N PRO A 222 -11.54 3.81 0.70
CA PRO A 222 -12.91 4.02 1.17
C PRO A 222 -13.80 2.81 0.87
N LEU A 223 -14.77 2.55 1.74
CA LEU A 223 -15.77 1.46 1.68
C LEU A 223 -15.23 0.02 1.79
N VAL A 224 -13.93 -0.20 1.56
CA VAL A 224 -13.30 -1.53 1.54
C VAL A 224 -12.33 -1.80 2.69
N SER A 225 -11.95 -0.79 3.48
CA SER A 225 -11.31 -0.99 4.78
C SER A 225 -12.30 -1.62 5.78
N THR A 226 -11.80 -2.54 6.60
CA THR A 226 -12.62 -3.26 7.59
C THR A 226 -11.99 -3.32 8.97
N GLY A 227 -10.72 -2.92 9.11
CA GLY A 227 -9.92 -3.14 10.30
C GLY A 227 -9.33 -4.55 10.41
N ASN A 228 -9.64 -5.45 9.45
CA ASN A 228 -9.11 -6.82 9.41
C ASN A 228 -7.96 -7.00 8.40
N GLU A 229 -7.63 -5.93 7.67
CA GLU A 229 -6.49 -5.88 6.77
C GLU A 229 -5.16 -5.94 7.53
N ASP A 230 -4.20 -6.68 6.98
CA ASP A 230 -2.87 -6.76 7.55
C ASP A 230 -2.01 -5.58 7.06
N LEU A 231 -1.45 -4.84 8.02
CA LEU A 231 -0.73 -3.59 7.77
C LEU A 231 0.77 -3.83 7.81
N TYR A 232 1.43 -3.59 6.68
CA TYR A 232 2.89 -3.67 6.54
C TYR A 232 3.45 -2.31 6.18
N PHE A 233 4.53 -1.90 6.84
CA PHE A 233 5.21 -0.63 6.56
C PHE A 233 6.68 -0.89 6.29
N THR A 234 7.08 -0.65 5.05
CA THR A 234 8.48 -0.78 4.63
C THR A 234 9.30 0.40 5.16
N VAL A 235 10.55 0.14 5.55
CA VAL A 235 11.48 1.21 5.96
C VAL A 235 12.05 1.95 4.74
N SER A 236 12.24 1.24 3.63
CA SER A 236 12.73 1.81 2.37
C SER A 236 11.56 2.16 1.44
N PRO A 237 11.68 3.19 0.57
CA PRO A 237 10.63 3.56 -0.38
C PRO A 237 10.03 2.38 -1.14
N SER A 238 8.76 2.45 -1.53
CA SER A 238 8.05 1.38 -2.24
C SER A 238 8.82 0.80 -3.45
N PRO A 239 9.56 1.60 -4.26
CA PRO A 239 10.42 1.09 -5.31
C PRO A 239 11.50 0.08 -4.90
N TYR A 240 11.90 -0.01 -3.63
CA TYR A 240 12.85 -1.01 -3.15
C TYR A 240 12.21 -2.36 -2.82
N LEU A 241 10.88 -2.51 -2.90
CA LEU A 241 10.22 -3.77 -2.58
C LEU A 241 10.77 -4.90 -3.47
N THR A 242 11.16 -6.00 -2.83
CA THR A 242 11.73 -7.18 -3.47
C THR A 242 10.79 -8.38 -3.33
N ALA A 243 10.98 -9.40 -4.17
CA ALA A 243 10.26 -10.66 -4.04
C ALA A 243 10.46 -11.32 -2.67
N ARG A 244 11.68 -11.26 -2.12
CA ARG A 244 11.97 -11.78 -0.77
C ARG A 244 11.10 -11.09 0.29
N GLN A 245 11.09 -9.76 0.30
CA GLN A 245 10.31 -9.00 1.28
C GLN A 245 8.80 -9.19 1.09
N LEU A 246 8.31 -9.25 -0.15
CA LEU A 246 6.90 -9.56 -0.41
C LEU A 246 6.54 -10.96 0.09
N ARG A 247 7.42 -11.96 -0.10
CA ARG A 247 7.20 -13.32 0.42
C ARG A 247 7.21 -13.38 1.95
N GLU A 248 7.98 -12.54 2.63
CA GLU A 248 7.91 -12.41 4.10
C GLU A 248 6.53 -11.90 4.54
N MET A 249 6.02 -10.85 3.88
CA MET A 249 4.68 -10.31 4.16
C MET A 249 3.57 -11.33 3.85
N LEU A 250 3.68 -12.06 2.75
CA LEU A 250 2.71 -13.10 2.39
C LEU A 250 2.78 -14.29 3.36
N PHE A 251 3.97 -14.69 3.80
CA PHE A 251 4.12 -15.75 4.79
C PHE A 251 3.47 -15.35 6.12
N ASP A 252 3.73 -14.12 6.59
CA ASP A 252 3.10 -13.58 7.80
C ASP A 252 1.57 -13.58 7.69
N HIS A 253 1.06 -13.05 6.58
CA HIS A 253 -0.37 -13.01 6.27
C HIS A 253 -1.03 -14.40 6.23
N LEU A 254 -0.37 -15.39 5.64
CA LEU A 254 -0.95 -16.72 5.42
C LEU A 254 -0.82 -17.65 6.62
N TYR A 255 0.29 -17.56 7.37
CA TYR A 255 0.65 -18.58 8.37
C TYR A 255 0.76 -18.03 9.80
N ASN A 256 1.26 -16.81 9.99
CA ASN A 256 1.47 -16.28 11.35
C ASN A 256 0.21 -15.62 11.91
N ARG A 257 -0.51 -14.87 11.08
CA ARG A 257 -1.68 -14.08 11.51
C ARG A 257 -2.99 -14.82 11.50
N ARG A 258 -3.09 -15.89 10.71
CA ARG A 258 -4.32 -16.67 10.50
C ARG A 258 -4.25 -18.04 11.19
N GLY A 259 -3.42 -18.16 12.22
CA GLY A 259 -3.35 -19.35 13.08
C GLY A 259 -4.60 -19.52 13.94
N GLU A 260 -4.71 -20.69 14.58
CA GLU A 260 -5.75 -20.93 15.59
C GLU A 260 -5.65 -19.88 16.71
N GLU A 261 -6.79 -19.39 17.20
CA GLU A 261 -6.81 -18.54 18.38
C GLU A 261 -6.11 -19.28 19.54
N ILE A 262 -5.26 -18.57 20.28
CA ILE A 262 -4.58 -19.15 21.43
C ILE A 262 -5.63 -19.61 22.44
N ASP A 263 -5.64 -20.90 22.77
CA ASP A 263 -6.44 -21.43 23.87
C ASP A 263 -5.81 -21.03 25.21
N TYR A 264 -6.17 -19.83 25.67
CA TYR A 264 -5.69 -19.30 26.95
C TYR A 264 -6.05 -20.19 28.14
N ALA A 265 -7.11 -21.01 28.06
CA ALA A 265 -7.50 -21.91 29.13
C ALA A 265 -6.57 -23.13 29.22
N GLY A 266 -5.95 -23.51 28.10
CA GLY A 266 -4.97 -24.60 28.01
C GLY A 266 -3.54 -24.21 28.39
N LEU A 267 -3.25 -22.93 28.56
CA LEU A 267 -1.89 -22.46 28.85
C LEU A 267 -1.42 -22.84 30.26
N GLY A 268 -0.22 -23.42 30.34
CA GLY A 268 0.48 -23.73 31.57
C GLY A 268 1.16 -22.52 32.23
N THR A 269 1.66 -22.72 33.46
CA THR A 269 2.32 -21.66 34.24
C THR A 269 3.52 -21.03 33.53
N ASP A 270 4.36 -21.84 32.89
CA ASP A 270 5.57 -21.35 32.23
C ASP A 270 5.24 -20.48 30.99
N GLU A 271 4.19 -20.83 30.25
CA GLU A 271 3.71 -20.05 29.10
C GLU A 271 3.13 -18.71 29.55
N TRP A 272 2.31 -18.69 30.61
CA TRP A 272 1.83 -17.46 31.22
C TRP A 272 2.97 -16.57 31.75
N GLN A 273 3.98 -17.18 32.37
CA GLN A 273 5.14 -16.45 32.85
C GLN A 273 5.93 -15.85 31.67
N TRP A 274 6.09 -16.59 30.57
CA TRP A 274 6.73 -16.07 29.36
C TRP A 274 5.95 -14.89 28.77
N ILE A 275 4.62 -15.01 28.61
CA ILE A 275 3.76 -13.92 28.10
C ILE A 275 3.90 -12.67 28.97
N LYS A 276 3.86 -12.85 30.30
CA LYS A 276 4.04 -11.76 31.25
C LYS A 276 5.40 -11.09 31.09
N CYS A 277 6.48 -11.86 31.07
CA CYS A 277 7.84 -11.34 30.86
C CYS A 277 7.98 -10.62 29.52
N TYR A 278 7.39 -11.16 28.46
CA TYR A 278 7.37 -10.54 27.14
C TYR A 278 6.72 -9.16 27.21
N TYR A 279 5.50 -9.02 27.76
CA TYR A 279 4.84 -7.72 27.86
C TYR A 279 5.55 -6.77 28.83
N GLU A 280 6.06 -7.25 29.96
CA GLU A 280 6.81 -6.43 30.90
C GLU A 280 8.12 -5.91 30.30
N SER A 281 8.83 -6.71 29.48
CA SER A 281 10.05 -6.24 28.80
C SER A 281 9.79 -5.15 27.74
N HIS A 282 8.53 -5.04 27.30
CA HIS A 282 8.04 -4.06 26.32
C HIS A 282 7.10 -3.00 26.90
N HIS A 283 6.95 -2.92 28.23
CA HIS A 283 6.15 -1.87 28.89
C HIS A 283 6.63 -0.48 28.44
N GLU A 284 5.70 0.43 28.15
CA GLU A 284 5.93 1.78 27.59
C GLU A 284 6.56 1.83 26.19
N ARG A 285 6.63 0.70 25.48
CA ARG A 285 7.10 0.69 24.09
C ARG A 285 5.91 0.75 23.13
N THR A 286 6.08 1.44 22.00
CA THR A 286 4.99 1.66 21.05
C THR A 286 5.51 1.60 19.63
N GLN A 287 5.01 0.64 18.85
CA GLN A 287 5.37 0.51 17.44
C GLN A 287 4.90 1.76 16.65
N GLY A 288 5.66 2.15 15.63
CA GLY A 288 5.39 3.36 14.85
C GLY A 288 5.94 4.65 15.44
N ILE A 289 6.56 4.61 16.62
CA ILE A 289 7.36 5.74 17.13
C ILE A 289 8.68 5.81 16.36
N GLY A 290 9.01 7.02 15.93
CA GLY A 290 10.25 7.31 15.20
C GLY A 290 10.80 8.68 15.54
N ARG A 291 11.96 9.01 14.97
CA ARG A 291 12.62 10.30 15.15
C ARG A 291 12.95 10.94 13.82
N ARG A 292 13.03 12.27 13.78
CA ARG A 292 13.63 12.98 12.66
C ARG A 292 15.15 12.97 12.80
N GLN A 293 15.86 12.51 11.79
CA GLN A 293 17.31 12.56 11.75
C GLN A 293 17.80 13.98 11.53
N LYS A 294 18.73 14.42 12.39
CA LYS A 294 19.36 15.74 12.29
C LYS A 294 20.18 15.81 11.00
N GLY A 295 19.99 16.87 10.22
CA GLY A 295 20.54 16.99 8.86
C GLY A 295 19.44 16.81 7.82
N PRO A 296 19.17 15.59 7.32
CA PRO A 296 18.20 15.38 6.24
C PRO A 296 16.74 15.64 6.66
N GLY A 297 16.44 15.79 7.95
CA GLY A 297 15.07 16.00 8.45
C GLY A 297 14.14 14.81 8.24
N LEU A 298 14.70 13.68 7.82
CA LEU A 298 14.02 12.44 7.50
C LEU A 298 13.52 11.77 8.77
N TRP A 299 12.23 11.45 8.82
CA TRP A 299 11.69 10.58 9.86
C TRP A 299 12.20 9.15 9.65
N VAL A 300 12.62 8.48 10.71
CA VAL A 300 13.01 7.07 10.70
C VAL A 300 12.37 6.34 11.88
N PRO A 301 11.90 5.10 11.70
CA PRO A 301 11.33 4.33 12.79
C PRO A 301 12.41 4.00 13.83
N LEU A 302 12.03 4.02 15.11
CA LEU A 302 12.91 3.55 16.18
C LEU A 302 12.63 2.06 16.46
N PRO A 303 13.66 1.27 16.78
CA PRO A 303 13.44 -0.10 17.23
C PRO A 303 12.74 -0.06 18.59
N GLN A 304 11.51 -0.57 18.64
CA GLN A 304 10.68 -0.58 19.85
C GLN A 304 10.53 -1.98 20.44
N LEU A 305 10.91 -3.03 19.71
CA LEU A 305 10.77 -4.41 20.17
C LEU A 305 12.14 -5.07 20.32
N VAL A 306 12.24 -5.97 21.30
CA VAL A 306 13.31 -6.95 21.44
C VAL A 306 12.83 -8.24 20.78
N HIS A 307 13.74 -9.05 20.24
CA HIS A 307 13.38 -10.34 19.69
C HIS A 307 12.72 -11.23 20.76
N PRO A 308 11.65 -11.99 20.44
CA PRO A 308 10.99 -12.86 21.43
C PRO A 308 11.95 -13.85 22.12
N ASP A 309 12.91 -14.39 21.38
CA ASP A 309 13.92 -15.33 21.92
C ASP A 309 14.96 -14.66 22.82
N ASP A 310 15.06 -13.33 22.78
CA ASP A 310 16.00 -12.55 23.60
C ASP A 310 15.35 -12.04 24.92
N VAL A 311 14.10 -12.43 25.21
CA VAL A 311 13.41 -12.04 26.44
C VAL A 311 13.96 -12.83 27.64
N ASP A 312 14.79 -12.17 28.44
CA ASP A 312 15.34 -12.73 29.66
C ASP A 312 14.33 -12.65 30.83
N CYS A 313 13.67 -13.77 31.10
CA CYS A 313 12.72 -13.92 32.20
C CYS A 313 13.38 -14.02 33.60
N THR A 314 14.72 -14.05 33.69
CA THR A 314 15.45 -14.35 34.92
C THR A 314 16.02 -13.12 35.64
N ARG A 315 15.97 -11.93 35.02
CA ARG A 315 16.53 -10.70 35.60
C ARG A 315 15.48 -9.75 36.18
N PRO A 316 15.50 -9.45 37.49
CA PRO A 316 14.77 -8.31 38.02
C PRO A 316 15.35 -6.99 37.48
N ARG A 317 14.47 -6.05 37.10
CA ARG A 317 14.83 -4.83 36.35
C ARG A 317 15.89 -3.95 37.02
N SER A 318 16.89 -3.54 36.26
CA SER A 318 17.71 -2.34 36.53
C SER A 318 18.16 -1.56 35.28
N ARG A 319 17.59 -1.81 34.08
CA ARG A 319 17.98 -1.04 32.88
C ARG A 319 17.05 0.15 32.66
N PRO A 320 17.57 1.40 32.62
CA PRO A 320 16.77 2.57 32.28
C PRO A 320 16.32 2.52 30.81
N ASN A 321 15.17 3.15 30.54
CA ASN A 321 14.57 3.33 29.21
C ASN A 321 15.65 3.79 28.19
N PRO A 322 15.80 3.14 27.02
CA PRO A 322 16.76 3.56 26.00
C PRO A 322 16.55 5.00 25.49
N ILE A 323 15.33 5.57 25.63
CA ILE A 323 15.08 7.00 25.37
C ILE A 323 15.91 7.89 26.31
N ASN A 324 16.07 7.49 27.57
CA ASN A 324 16.88 8.22 28.55
C ASN A 324 18.40 8.10 28.31
N GLN A 325 18.84 7.21 27.42
CA GLN A 325 20.25 7.11 27.00
C GLN A 325 20.55 8.04 25.82
N VAL A 326 19.57 8.29 24.93
CA VAL A 326 19.75 9.21 23.79
C VAL A 326 19.79 10.67 24.24
N GLU A 327 19.12 11.03 25.33
CA GLU A 327 19.15 12.39 25.92
C GLU A 327 20.42 12.69 26.73
N ARG A 328 21.28 11.69 27.00
CA ARG A 328 22.54 11.89 27.74
C ARG A 328 23.76 12.10 26.86
N GLU A 329 23.61 11.98 25.53
CA GLU A 329 24.70 12.13 24.56
C GLU A 329 24.46 13.26 23.54
N THR A 330 23.52 14.18 23.83
CA THR A 330 23.30 15.44 23.09
C THR A 330 23.48 16.66 23.97
#